data_AF-A0A914UHY7-F1
#
_entry.id   AF-A0A914UHY7-F1
#
_cell.length_a   1.000
_cell.length_b   1.000
_cell.length_c   1.000
_cell.angle_alpha   90.00
_cell.angle_beta   90.00
_cell.angle_gamma   90.00
#
_symmetry.space_group_name_H-M   'P 1'
#
loop_
_entity.id
_entity.type
_entity.pdbx_description
1 polymer ?
#
loop_
_entity_poly.entity_id
_entity_poly.type
_entity_poly.pdbx_seq_one_letter_code
_entity_poly.pdbx_strand_id
1 'polypeptide(L)'
;MLLLRAPIVSLIIAILISSTICAFSTTHAVTSPKPSPLWWWCQTFSALTIEQMDMCLADYALVEAIEEGGDQALRDCRKRFAYRRWNCSDIKEYSGSHFWLDDGTKEAGYVQAIRVAGMTLQVARQCSLGKIDCGCSVTSHETPDGILVMEGCPQKIFAAARKVKSFLASEQRLVAEAAHMERHNTLVGISVSLTGQEQAERLGQGAGWFNDQIGGGGGYVTLTGGGRSCDTIDALYLYTSARMTQLVVRRPKLRVPPAHP
;
A
#
# COMPACT_ATOMS: atom_id res chain seq x y z
N MET A 1 16.65 23.16 85.03
CA MET A 1 16.48 23.05 83.57
C MET A 1 16.39 21.56 83.24
N LEU A 2 15.18 21.06 82.99
CA LEU A 2 14.93 19.64 82.73
C LEU A 2 15.57 19.23 81.40
N LEU A 3 16.75 18.61 81.50
CA LEU A 3 17.43 17.92 80.41
C LEU A 3 16.56 16.70 80.03
N LEU A 4 15.79 16.84 78.95
CA LEU A 4 15.11 15.71 78.31
C LEU A 4 16.15 14.63 78.01
N ARG A 5 15.95 13.43 78.59
CA ARG A 5 16.84 12.29 78.44
C ARG A 5 17.01 11.97 76.94
N ALA A 6 18.26 11.85 76.49
CA ALA A 6 18.67 11.53 75.12
C ALA A 6 17.83 10.48 74.33
N PRO A 7 17.27 9.41 74.92
CA PRO A 7 16.41 8.48 74.19
C PRO A 7 15.09 9.09 73.69
N ILE A 8 14.54 10.09 74.38
CA ILE A 8 13.26 10.72 74.02
C ILE A 8 13.44 11.61 72.77
N VAL A 9 14.56 12.31 72.67
CA VAL A 9 14.89 13.15 71.50
C VAL A 9 15.13 12.27 70.27
N SER A 10 15.78 11.11 70.42
CA SER A 10 15.97 10.16 69.30
C SER A 10 14.67 9.55 68.79
N LEU A 11 13.72 9.23 69.68
CA LEU A 11 12.41 8.70 69.28
C LEU A 11 11.58 9.74 68.50
N ILE A 12 11.62 11.01 68.91
CA ILE A 12 10.88 12.08 68.22
C ILE A 12 11.47 12.33 66.83
N ILE A 13 12.80 12.33 66.69
CA ILE A 13 13.47 12.50 65.38
C ILE A 13 13.13 11.32 64.45
N ALA A 14 13.15 10.07 64.94
CA ALA A 14 12.78 8.91 64.13
C ALA A 14 11.32 8.94 63.64
N ILE A 15 10.39 9.40 64.47
CA ILE A 15 8.96 9.52 64.09
C ILE A 15 8.75 10.62 63.03
N LEU A 16 9.47 11.74 63.11
CA LEU A 16 9.37 12.83 62.12
C LEU A 16 10.02 12.48 60.76
N ILE A 17 11.06 11.63 60.76
CA ILE A 17 11.68 11.14 59.52
C ILE A 17 10.78 10.07 58.86
N SER A 18 10.09 9.24 59.63
CA SER A 18 9.15 8.24 59.10
C SER A 18 7.93 8.88 58.41
N SER A 19 7.43 10.02 58.91
CA SER A 19 6.23 10.67 58.34
C SER A 19 6.51 11.48 57.07
N THR A 20 7.77 11.84 56.82
CA THR A 20 8.17 12.60 55.63
C THR A 20 8.52 11.72 54.42
N ILE A 21 8.87 10.45 54.63
CA ILE A 21 9.19 9.51 53.54
C ILE A 21 7.92 9.00 52.80
N CYS A 22 6.75 8.99 53.45
CA CYS A 22 5.49 8.58 52.79
C CYS A 22 4.86 9.65 51.88
N ALA A 23 5.38 10.88 51.85
CA ALA A 23 4.77 11.98 51.07
C ALA A 23 5.38 12.17 49.67
N PHE A 24 6.42 11.40 49.28
CA PHE A 24 7.10 11.56 47.99
C PHE A 24 7.15 10.25 47.18
N SER A 25 6.03 9.55 47.11
CA SER A 25 5.81 8.47 46.15
C SER A 25 4.47 8.66 45.46
N THR A 26 4.33 9.76 44.73
CA THR A 26 3.41 9.77 43.59
C THR A 26 4.02 8.87 42.52
N THR A 27 3.82 7.57 42.64
CA THR A 27 3.93 6.69 41.48
C THR A 27 2.85 7.14 40.50
N HIS A 28 3.20 7.94 39.50
CA HIS A 28 2.38 8.04 38.32
C HIS A 28 2.34 6.64 37.73
N ALA A 29 1.24 5.92 37.96
CA ALA A 29 0.94 4.74 37.19
C ALA A 29 0.87 5.19 35.73
N VAL A 30 1.93 4.88 34.96
CA VAL A 30 1.88 4.96 33.50
C VAL A 30 0.89 3.91 33.07
N THR A 31 -0.39 4.29 33.04
CA THR A 31 -1.43 3.48 32.42
C THR A 31 -1.14 3.55 30.93
N SER A 32 -0.62 2.46 30.38
CA SER A 32 -0.46 2.34 28.93
C SER A 32 -1.83 2.62 28.30
N PRO A 33 -1.95 3.56 27.35
CA PRO A 33 -3.22 3.84 26.71
C PRO A 33 -3.73 2.55 26.07
N LYS A 34 -5.01 2.23 26.32
CA LYS A 34 -5.65 1.10 25.66
C LYS A 34 -5.60 1.33 24.15
N PRO A 35 -5.22 0.32 23.35
CA PRO A 35 -5.18 0.47 21.90
C PRO A 35 -6.57 0.85 21.36
N SER A 36 -6.60 1.75 20.38
CA SER A 36 -7.83 2.15 19.72
C SER A 36 -8.45 0.97 18.94
N PRO A 37 -9.76 0.97 18.64
CA PRO A 37 -10.37 -0.04 17.78
C PRO A 37 -9.67 -0.19 16.42
N LEU A 38 -9.13 0.92 15.89
CA LEU A 38 -8.38 0.95 14.63
C LEU A 38 -7.05 0.17 14.73
N TRP A 39 -6.39 0.22 15.88
CA TRP A 39 -5.14 -0.51 16.09
C TRP A 39 -5.35 -2.02 16.03
N TRP A 40 -6.43 -2.53 16.61
CA TRP A 40 -6.78 -3.95 16.50
C TRP A 40 -7.11 -4.37 15.07
N TRP A 41 -7.75 -3.49 14.31
CA TRP A 41 -8.01 -3.73 12.90
C TRP A 41 -6.70 -3.81 12.11
N CYS A 42 -5.78 -2.85 12.28
CA CYS A 42 -4.46 -2.89 11.63
C CYS A 42 -3.63 -4.12 12.01
N GLN A 43 -3.76 -4.61 13.24
CA GLN A 43 -3.11 -5.86 13.67
C GLN A 43 -3.66 -7.13 13.03
N THR A 44 -4.84 -7.06 12.41
CA THR A 44 -5.41 -8.21 11.69
C THR A 44 -4.52 -8.59 10.50
N PHE A 45 -3.80 -7.63 9.93
CA PHE A 45 -2.75 -7.89 8.95
C PHE A 45 -1.46 -8.32 9.68
N SER A 46 -1.37 -9.62 9.95
CA SER A 46 -0.36 -10.25 10.82
C SER A 46 1.12 -10.07 10.40
N ALA A 47 1.39 -9.37 9.29
CA ALA A 47 2.71 -9.22 8.69
C ALA A 47 3.16 -7.77 8.46
N LEU A 48 2.44 -6.76 8.97
CA LEU A 48 2.87 -5.36 8.81
C LEU A 48 4.17 -5.09 9.59
N THR A 49 5.10 -4.39 8.94
CA THR A 49 6.24 -3.76 9.61
C THR A 49 5.77 -2.61 10.51
N ILE A 50 6.65 -2.09 11.38
CA ILE A 50 6.34 -0.93 12.22
C ILE A 50 5.92 0.27 11.35
N GLU A 51 6.63 0.53 10.25
CA GLU A 51 6.28 1.63 9.34
C GLU A 51 4.94 1.39 8.63
N GLN A 52 4.61 0.16 8.25
CA GLN A 52 3.31 -0.17 7.65
C GLN A 52 2.18 -0.06 8.66
N MET A 53 2.43 -0.41 9.93
CA MET A 53 1.50 -0.20 11.03
C MET A 53 1.21 1.30 11.20
N ASP A 54 2.24 2.14 11.17
CA ASP A 54 2.08 3.60 11.24
C ASP A 54 1.27 4.13 10.03
N MET A 55 1.52 3.61 8.82
CA MET A 55 0.72 3.93 7.65
C MET A 55 -0.74 3.48 7.81
N CYS A 56 -0.99 2.30 8.38
CA CYS A 56 -2.33 1.79 8.61
C CYS A 56 -3.12 2.63 9.61
N LEU A 57 -2.48 3.05 10.70
CA LEU A 57 -3.09 3.92 11.70
C LEU A 57 -3.37 5.32 11.14
N ALA A 58 -2.57 5.79 10.18
CA ALA A 58 -2.75 7.07 9.51
C ALA A 58 -3.84 7.05 8.42
N ASP A 59 -3.88 5.98 7.60
CA ASP A 59 -4.77 5.83 6.45
C ASP A 59 -5.18 4.35 6.31
N TYR A 60 -6.17 3.93 7.11
CA TYR A 60 -6.60 2.53 7.15
C TYR A 60 -7.20 2.06 5.82
N ALA A 61 -7.91 2.96 5.12
CA ALA A 61 -8.50 2.67 3.82
C ALA A 61 -7.42 2.38 2.77
N LEU A 62 -6.24 3.01 2.88
CA LEU A 62 -5.08 2.69 2.06
C LEU A 62 -4.58 1.27 2.31
N VAL A 63 -4.35 0.90 3.57
CA VAL A 63 -3.81 -0.43 3.89
C VAL A 63 -4.83 -1.53 3.59
N GLU A 64 -6.13 -1.29 3.80
CA GLU A 64 -7.21 -2.19 3.36
C GLU A 64 -7.11 -2.46 1.86
N ALA A 65 -7.01 -1.40 1.05
CA ALA A 65 -6.94 -1.51 -0.39
C ALA A 65 -5.66 -2.22 -0.87
N ILE A 66 -4.54 -2.03 -0.18
CA ILE A 66 -3.28 -2.72 -0.47
C ILE A 66 -3.41 -4.22 -0.20
N GLU A 67 -4.01 -4.59 0.93
CA GLU A 67 -4.28 -5.97 1.32
C GLU A 67 -5.23 -6.66 0.34
N GLU A 68 -6.38 -6.05 0.05
CA GLU A 68 -7.33 -6.56 -0.95
C GLU A 68 -6.69 -6.71 -2.35
N GLY A 69 -5.88 -5.74 -2.76
CA GLY A 69 -5.21 -5.73 -4.06
C GLY A 69 -4.14 -6.81 -4.20
N GLY A 70 -3.38 -7.06 -3.13
CA GLY A 70 -2.44 -8.18 -3.07
C GLY A 70 -3.14 -9.53 -3.13
N ASP A 71 -4.22 -9.67 -2.37
CA ASP A 71 -5.01 -10.90 -2.30
C ASP A 71 -5.60 -11.28 -3.66
N GLN A 72 -6.15 -10.28 -4.35
CA GLN A 72 -6.62 -10.43 -5.72
C GLN A 72 -5.48 -10.84 -6.66
N ALA A 73 -4.30 -10.24 -6.51
CA ALA A 73 -3.16 -10.54 -7.36
C ALA A 73 -2.68 -11.98 -7.27
N LEU A 74 -2.66 -12.52 -6.07
CA LEU A 74 -2.29 -13.89 -5.83
C LEU A 74 -3.32 -14.87 -6.42
N ARG A 75 -4.63 -14.59 -6.24
CA ARG A 75 -5.70 -15.37 -6.88
C ARG A 75 -5.51 -15.41 -8.39
N ASP A 76 -5.14 -14.30 -8.99
CA ASP A 76 -4.96 -14.20 -10.44
C ASP A 76 -3.65 -14.84 -10.91
N CYS A 77 -2.57 -14.83 -10.12
CA CYS A 77 -1.38 -15.65 -10.37
C CYS A 77 -1.77 -17.13 -10.52
N ARG A 78 -2.46 -17.68 -9.52
CA ARG A 78 -2.87 -19.08 -9.47
C ARG A 78 -3.77 -19.43 -10.66
N LYS A 79 -4.76 -18.60 -10.99
CA LYS A 79 -5.61 -18.79 -12.18
C LYS A 79 -4.77 -18.78 -13.47
N ARG A 80 -3.89 -17.80 -13.63
CA ARG A 80 -3.10 -17.58 -14.85
C ARG A 80 -2.10 -18.70 -15.11
N PHE A 81 -1.51 -19.26 -14.06
CA PHE A 81 -0.49 -20.30 -14.13
C PHE A 81 -1.02 -21.71 -13.82
N ALA A 82 -2.34 -21.90 -13.67
CA ALA A 82 -2.96 -23.17 -13.31
C ALA A 82 -2.51 -24.37 -14.16
N TYR A 83 -2.21 -24.15 -15.45
CA TYR A 83 -1.79 -25.18 -16.40
C TYR A 83 -0.30 -25.07 -16.80
N ARG A 84 0.51 -24.36 -16.00
CA ARG A 84 1.96 -24.25 -16.19
C ARG A 84 2.68 -25.19 -15.22
N ARG A 85 3.97 -25.48 -15.50
CA ARG A 85 4.80 -26.32 -14.61
C ARG A 85 4.93 -25.70 -13.22
N TRP A 86 5.11 -24.38 -13.17
CA TRP A 86 4.98 -23.58 -11.96
C TRP A 86 3.61 -22.90 -11.97
N ASN A 87 2.82 -23.09 -10.91
CA ASN A 87 1.41 -22.72 -10.82
C ASN A 87 1.08 -21.81 -9.62
N CYS A 88 2.07 -21.11 -9.08
CA CYS A 88 1.96 -20.24 -7.90
C CYS A 88 1.56 -20.97 -6.59
N SER A 89 1.76 -22.30 -6.47
CA SER A 89 1.36 -23.07 -5.27
C SER A 89 2.36 -23.03 -4.12
N ASP A 90 3.61 -22.65 -4.39
CA ASP A 90 4.74 -22.59 -3.46
C ASP A 90 5.00 -21.19 -2.90
N ILE A 91 4.10 -20.23 -3.19
CA ILE A 91 4.12 -18.89 -2.61
C ILE A 91 3.86 -18.98 -1.11
N LYS A 92 4.68 -18.27 -0.33
CA LYS A 92 4.53 -18.15 1.12
C LYS A 92 3.61 -16.96 1.41
N GLU A 93 2.53 -17.20 2.13
CA GLU A 93 1.47 -16.22 2.44
C GLU A 93 1.36 -15.98 3.94
N TYR A 94 1.31 -14.72 4.34
CA TYR A 94 1.10 -14.30 5.73
C TYR A 94 -0.13 -13.41 5.87
N SER A 95 -0.33 -12.50 4.92
CA SER A 95 -1.55 -11.71 4.74
C SER A 95 -1.80 -11.46 3.26
N GLY A 96 -2.91 -10.81 2.92
CA GLY A 96 -3.29 -10.66 1.51
C GLY A 96 -2.27 -9.85 0.70
N SER A 97 -1.67 -8.82 1.30
CA SER A 97 -0.57 -8.11 0.69
C SER A 97 0.79 -8.76 0.94
N HIS A 98 1.00 -9.46 2.06
CA HIS A 98 2.30 -10.04 2.41
C HIS A 98 2.43 -11.49 1.94
N PHE A 99 2.85 -11.64 0.69
CA PHE A 99 3.26 -12.91 0.12
C PHE A 99 4.52 -12.78 -0.72
N TRP A 100 5.32 -13.83 -0.77
CA TRP A 100 6.55 -13.87 -1.57
C TRP A 100 6.86 -15.26 -2.09
N LEU A 101 7.70 -15.29 -3.11
CA LEU A 101 8.39 -16.47 -3.59
C LEU A 101 9.88 -16.27 -3.34
N ASP A 102 10.60 -17.36 -3.07
CA ASP A 102 12.05 -17.27 -2.84
C ASP A 102 12.77 -16.64 -4.05
N ASP A 103 13.70 -15.73 -3.74
CA ASP A 103 14.30 -14.81 -4.71
C ASP A 103 15.14 -15.50 -5.79
N GLY A 104 15.50 -14.74 -6.83
CA GLY A 104 16.46 -15.18 -7.85
C GLY A 104 15.85 -15.99 -8.99
N THR A 105 14.53 -16.15 -9.00
CA THR A 105 13.78 -16.80 -10.09
C THR A 105 12.99 -15.79 -10.92
N LYS A 106 12.61 -16.18 -12.14
CA LYS A 106 11.74 -15.34 -12.98
C LYS A 106 10.33 -15.27 -12.43
N GLU A 107 9.92 -16.37 -11.81
CA GLU A 107 8.66 -16.58 -11.12
C GLU A 107 8.57 -15.60 -9.94
N ALA A 108 9.63 -15.44 -9.14
CA ALA A 108 9.67 -14.45 -8.06
C ALA A 108 9.55 -13.01 -8.60
N GLY A 109 10.21 -12.72 -9.74
CA GLY A 109 10.05 -11.44 -10.42
C GLY A 109 8.62 -11.18 -10.90
N TYR A 110 7.93 -12.21 -11.41
CA TYR A 110 6.51 -12.12 -11.76
C TYR A 110 5.65 -11.87 -10.52
N VAL A 111 5.84 -12.65 -9.45
CA VAL A 111 5.07 -12.56 -8.19
C VAL A 111 5.16 -11.15 -7.60
N GLN A 112 6.37 -10.58 -7.50
CA GLN A 112 6.53 -9.24 -6.98
C GLN A 112 5.83 -8.20 -7.88
N ALA A 113 5.98 -8.33 -9.19
CA ALA A 113 5.47 -7.32 -10.10
C ALA A 113 3.94 -7.38 -10.24
N ILE A 114 3.32 -8.57 -10.17
CA ILE A 114 1.85 -8.74 -10.19
C ILE A 114 1.21 -8.32 -8.85
N ARG A 115 1.90 -8.54 -7.73
CA ARG A 115 1.55 -8.04 -6.40
C ARG A 115 1.44 -6.51 -6.41
N VAL A 116 2.50 -5.84 -6.86
CA VAL A 116 2.55 -4.38 -6.95
C VAL A 116 1.46 -3.85 -7.87
N ALA A 117 1.20 -4.52 -8.99
CA ALA A 117 0.15 -4.12 -9.90
C ALA A 117 -1.23 -4.20 -9.25
N GLY A 118 -1.54 -5.29 -8.54
CA GLY A 118 -2.84 -5.42 -7.85
C GLY A 118 -3.07 -4.42 -6.74
N MET A 119 -2.04 -4.18 -5.92
CA MET A 119 -2.08 -3.10 -4.93
C MET A 119 -2.33 -1.75 -5.59
N THR A 120 -1.60 -1.43 -6.67
CA THR A 120 -1.70 -0.13 -7.36
C THR A 120 -3.10 0.08 -7.94
N LEU A 121 -3.65 -0.93 -8.60
CA LEU A 121 -4.98 -0.85 -9.22
C LEU A 121 -6.10 -0.75 -8.18
N GLN A 122 -6.00 -1.51 -7.08
CA GLN A 122 -7.00 -1.46 -6.01
C GLN A 122 -6.94 -0.13 -5.23
N VAL A 123 -5.75 0.38 -4.93
CA VAL A 123 -5.60 1.71 -4.32
C VAL A 123 -6.15 2.78 -5.27
N ALA A 124 -5.82 2.72 -6.56
CA ALA A 124 -6.34 3.66 -7.54
C ALA A 124 -7.88 3.65 -7.57
N ARG A 125 -8.50 2.46 -7.52
CA ARG A 125 -9.96 2.33 -7.43
C ARG A 125 -10.53 3.07 -6.22
N GLN A 126 -9.95 2.85 -5.04
CA GLN A 126 -10.42 3.52 -3.82
C GLN A 126 -10.16 5.04 -3.88
N CYS A 127 -9.11 5.50 -4.61
CA CYS A 127 -8.93 6.91 -4.93
C CYS A 127 -10.09 7.46 -5.77
N SER A 128 -10.62 6.70 -6.74
CA SER A 128 -11.78 7.12 -7.57
C SER A 128 -13.03 7.27 -6.74
N LEU A 129 -13.22 6.35 -5.80
CA LEU A 129 -14.36 6.34 -4.88
C LEU A 129 -14.26 7.42 -3.79
N GLY A 130 -13.14 8.17 -3.74
CA GLY A 130 -12.89 9.18 -2.73
C GLY A 130 -12.61 8.62 -1.32
N LYS A 131 -12.38 7.32 -1.19
CA LYS A 131 -12.08 6.69 0.12
C LYS A 131 -10.64 6.89 0.55
N ILE A 132 -9.72 6.99 -0.41
CA ILE A 132 -8.32 7.32 -0.18
C ILE A 132 -8.08 8.69 -0.81
N ASP A 133 -7.50 9.60 -0.03
CA ASP A 133 -7.00 10.85 -0.60
C ASP A 133 -5.72 10.57 -1.40
N CYS A 134 -5.86 10.66 -2.72
CA CYS A 134 -4.76 10.51 -3.67
C CYS A 134 -4.32 11.86 -4.25
N GLY A 135 -4.84 12.96 -3.69
CA GLY A 135 -4.67 14.31 -4.19
C GLY A 135 -5.39 14.51 -5.50
N CYS A 136 -6.34 15.45 -5.55
CA CYS A 136 -6.36 16.45 -6.61
C CYS A 136 -7.34 17.59 -6.38
N SER A 137 -6.89 18.83 -6.59
CA SER A 137 -7.81 19.90 -6.98
C SER A 137 -7.87 19.92 -8.51
N VAL A 138 -9.07 19.79 -9.07
CA VAL A 138 -9.29 20.15 -10.48
C VAL A 138 -9.09 21.65 -10.59
N THR A 139 -8.16 22.09 -11.44
CA THR A 139 -8.00 23.52 -11.74
C THR A 139 -8.88 23.84 -12.94
N SER A 140 -9.70 24.88 -12.82
CA SER A 140 -10.52 25.37 -13.93
C SER A 140 -10.03 26.73 -14.37
N HIS A 141 -9.88 26.91 -15.66
CA HIS A 141 -9.62 28.22 -16.25
C HIS A 141 -10.49 28.39 -17.50
N GLU A 142 -11.05 29.58 -17.69
CA GLU A 142 -11.80 29.94 -18.90
C GLU A 142 -10.85 30.45 -19.97
N THR A 143 -10.81 29.82 -21.14
CA THR A 143 -10.05 30.34 -22.28
C THR A 143 -10.61 31.70 -22.72
N PRO A 144 -9.84 32.52 -23.48
CA PRO A 144 -10.35 33.75 -24.06
C PRO A 144 -11.65 33.58 -24.88
N ASP A 145 -11.88 32.38 -25.44
CA ASP A 145 -13.11 32.03 -26.18
C ASP A 145 -14.29 31.62 -25.29
N GLY A 146 -14.18 31.76 -23.96
CA GLY A 146 -15.23 31.39 -23.00
C GLY A 146 -15.38 29.89 -22.76
N ILE A 147 -14.42 29.07 -23.19
CA ILE A 147 -14.41 27.62 -22.93
C ILE A 147 -13.85 27.38 -21.53
N LEU A 148 -14.66 26.81 -20.64
CA LEU A 148 -14.19 26.33 -19.35
C LEU A 148 -13.32 25.09 -19.57
N VAL A 149 -12.01 25.25 -19.42
CA VAL A 149 -11.05 24.15 -19.44
C VAL A 149 -10.85 23.70 -18.00
N MET A 150 -11.32 22.48 -17.72
CA MET A 150 -11.01 21.80 -16.47
C MET A 150 -9.76 20.96 -16.68
N GLU A 151 -8.65 21.40 -16.10
CA GLU A 151 -7.42 20.61 -16.02
C GLU A 151 -7.55 19.65 -14.83
N GLY A 152 -7.61 18.36 -15.16
CA GLY A 152 -7.73 17.28 -14.19
C GLY A 152 -6.39 16.89 -13.57
N CYS A 153 -6.47 15.95 -12.62
CA CYS A 153 -5.27 15.42 -11.97
C CYS A 153 -4.36 14.62 -12.89
N PRO A 154 -3.04 14.54 -12.61
CA PRO A 154 -2.29 13.34 -12.97
C PRO A 154 -3.10 12.10 -12.56
N GLN A 155 -3.36 11.21 -13.52
CA GLN A 155 -4.21 10.02 -13.37
C GLN A 155 -4.06 9.41 -11.96
N LYS A 156 -5.18 9.19 -11.22
CA LYS A 156 -5.18 8.73 -9.80
C LYS A 156 -4.28 7.50 -9.57
N ILE A 157 -4.06 6.69 -10.60
CA ILE A 157 -3.11 5.57 -10.63
C ILE A 157 -1.64 5.97 -10.32
N PHE A 158 -1.18 7.17 -10.69
CA PHE A 158 0.16 7.65 -10.34
C PHE A 158 0.30 7.91 -8.84
N ALA A 159 -0.72 8.52 -8.23
CA ALA A 159 -0.74 8.74 -6.80
C ALA A 159 -0.87 7.41 -6.03
N ALA A 160 -1.71 6.49 -6.52
CA ALA A 160 -1.81 5.14 -5.99
C ALA A 160 -0.45 4.41 -6.05
N ALA A 161 0.23 4.45 -7.20
CA ALA A 161 1.55 3.83 -7.36
C ALA A 161 2.59 4.41 -6.39
N ARG A 162 2.55 5.72 -6.11
CA ARG A 162 3.42 6.35 -5.09
C ARG A 162 3.13 5.82 -3.68
N LYS A 163 1.85 5.74 -3.29
CA LYS A 163 1.46 5.21 -1.97
C LYS A 163 1.87 3.74 -1.82
N VAL A 164 1.62 2.90 -2.82
CA VAL A 164 2.02 1.48 -2.84
C VAL A 164 3.54 1.34 -2.79
N LYS A 165 4.28 2.13 -3.57
CA LYS A 165 5.75 2.12 -3.53
C LYS A 165 6.28 2.47 -2.14
N SER A 166 5.67 3.44 -1.46
CA SER A 166 6.03 3.81 -0.08
C SER A 166 5.75 2.66 0.88
N PHE A 167 4.58 2.02 0.77
CA PHE A 167 4.22 0.88 1.61
C PHE A 167 5.22 -0.27 1.45
N LEU A 168 5.61 -0.61 0.22
CA LEU A 168 6.57 -1.69 -0.06
C LEU A 168 8.02 -1.33 0.30
N ALA A 169 8.38 -0.04 0.31
CA ALA A 169 9.74 0.38 0.65
C ALA A 169 10.09 0.10 2.12
N SER A 170 9.08 -0.05 2.98
CA SER A 170 9.26 -0.44 4.38
C SER A 170 9.60 -1.92 4.57
N GLU A 171 9.45 -2.76 3.53
CA GLU A 171 9.81 -4.17 3.58
C GLU A 171 11.34 -4.29 3.48
N GLN A 172 11.96 -4.71 4.57
CA GLN A 172 13.42 -4.84 4.63
C GLN A 172 13.86 -6.17 4.02
N ARG A 173 14.72 -6.11 2.99
CA ARG A 173 15.53 -7.24 2.53
C ARG A 173 16.93 -7.16 3.10
N LEU A 174 17.38 -8.24 3.73
CA LEU A 174 18.71 -8.33 4.31
C LEU A 174 19.83 -8.47 3.26
N VAL A 175 19.50 -8.92 2.04
CA VAL A 175 20.45 -9.15 0.95
C VAL A 175 20.33 -8.04 -0.10
N ALA A 176 21.44 -7.38 -0.44
CA ALA A 176 21.46 -6.19 -1.28
C ALA A 176 21.00 -6.45 -2.72
N GLU A 177 21.42 -7.57 -3.32
CA GLU A 177 21.04 -7.98 -4.67
C GLU A 177 19.55 -8.31 -4.76
N ALA A 178 19.03 -9.01 -3.75
CA ALA A 178 17.60 -9.28 -3.63
C ALA A 178 16.81 -7.97 -3.50
N ALA A 179 17.26 -7.05 -2.65
CA ALA A 179 16.65 -5.73 -2.49
C ALA A 179 16.67 -4.93 -3.81
N HIS A 180 17.76 -5.01 -4.58
CA HIS A 180 17.86 -4.33 -5.88
C HIS A 180 16.87 -4.92 -6.90
N MET A 181 16.81 -6.25 -7.00
CA MET A 181 15.89 -6.93 -7.90
C MET A 181 14.44 -6.70 -7.51
N GLU A 182 14.11 -6.73 -6.23
CA GLU A 182 12.76 -6.44 -5.75
C GLU A 182 12.34 -5.00 -6.08
N ARG A 183 13.21 -4.01 -5.85
CA ARG A 183 12.96 -2.63 -6.28
C ARG A 183 12.71 -2.54 -7.79
N HIS A 184 13.51 -3.22 -8.60
CA HIS A 184 13.29 -3.27 -10.05
C HIS A 184 11.93 -3.89 -10.40
N ASN A 185 11.60 -5.05 -9.83
CA ASN A 185 10.33 -5.75 -10.09
C ASN A 185 9.12 -4.93 -9.63
N THR A 186 9.24 -4.20 -8.52
CA THR A 186 8.25 -3.20 -8.08
C THR A 186 8.03 -2.11 -9.13
N LEU A 187 9.10 -1.55 -9.69
CA LEU A 187 8.98 -0.54 -10.76
C LEU A 187 8.36 -1.12 -12.04
N VAL A 188 8.65 -2.39 -12.36
CA VAL A 188 8.00 -3.09 -13.49
C VAL A 188 6.49 -3.22 -13.22
N GLY A 189 6.08 -3.60 -12.01
CA GLY A 189 4.66 -3.67 -11.61
C GLY A 189 3.93 -2.34 -11.79
N ILE A 190 4.54 -1.24 -11.33
CA ILE A 190 4.00 0.11 -11.53
C ILE A 190 3.90 0.44 -13.02
N SER A 191 4.96 0.22 -13.79
CA SER A 191 4.98 0.53 -15.23
C SER A 191 3.89 -0.22 -16.00
N VAL A 192 3.69 -1.50 -15.72
CA VAL A 192 2.63 -2.28 -16.38
C VAL A 192 1.25 -1.79 -15.98
N SER A 193 1.04 -1.38 -14.72
CA SER A 193 -0.23 -0.80 -14.28
C SER A 193 -0.56 0.50 -15.04
N LEU A 194 0.42 1.39 -15.19
CA LEU A 194 0.27 2.67 -15.91
C LEU A 194 0.00 2.46 -17.40
N THR A 195 0.76 1.59 -18.06
CA THR A 195 0.57 1.30 -19.49
C THR A 195 -0.71 0.51 -19.76
N GLY A 196 -1.16 -0.31 -18.79
CA GLY A 196 -2.47 -0.94 -18.82
C GLY A 196 -3.58 0.10 -18.81
N GLN A 197 -3.48 1.10 -17.92
CA GLN A 197 -4.45 2.19 -17.84
C GLN A 197 -4.54 2.99 -19.13
N GLU A 198 -3.39 3.40 -19.68
CA GLU A 198 -3.33 4.13 -20.94
C GLU A 198 -3.97 3.33 -22.09
N GLN A 199 -3.75 2.02 -22.14
CA GLN A 199 -4.38 1.17 -23.14
C GLN A 199 -5.89 1.05 -22.95
N ALA A 200 -6.37 0.91 -21.71
CA ALA A 200 -7.80 0.85 -21.42
C ALA A 200 -8.50 2.14 -21.88
N GLU A 201 -7.89 3.31 -21.62
CA GLU A 201 -8.36 4.62 -22.08
C GLU A 201 -8.44 4.68 -23.62
N ARG A 202 -7.39 4.24 -24.33
CA ARG A 202 -7.35 4.20 -25.80
C ARG A 202 -8.44 3.30 -26.41
N LEU A 203 -8.79 2.21 -25.74
CA LEU A 203 -9.82 1.28 -26.21
C LEU A 203 -11.25 1.75 -25.93
N GLY A 204 -11.43 2.94 -25.34
CA GLY A 204 -12.74 3.40 -24.86
C GLY A 204 -13.27 2.54 -23.71
N GLN A 205 -12.49 1.58 -23.25
CA GLN A 205 -12.79 0.73 -22.11
C GLN A 205 -12.44 1.44 -20.81
N GLY A 206 -11.74 2.58 -20.86
CA GLY A 206 -11.17 3.39 -19.77
C GLY A 206 -11.90 4.71 -19.45
N ALA A 207 -12.88 5.12 -20.27
CA ALA A 207 -13.60 6.37 -20.07
C ALA A 207 -14.51 6.25 -18.82
N GLY A 208 -14.09 6.83 -17.70
CA GLY A 208 -14.84 6.81 -16.43
C GLY A 208 -14.17 6.06 -15.26
N TRP A 209 -12.95 5.55 -15.40
CA TRP A 209 -12.31 4.73 -14.34
C TRP A 209 -11.87 5.53 -13.13
N PHE A 210 -11.47 6.77 -13.36
CA PHE A 210 -10.94 7.69 -12.37
C PHE A 210 -11.61 9.07 -12.41
N ASN A 211 -12.61 9.24 -13.28
CA ASN A 211 -13.20 10.52 -13.64
C ASN A 211 -14.71 10.55 -13.37
N ASP A 212 -15.14 10.04 -12.22
CA ASP A 212 -16.49 10.31 -11.71
C ASP A 212 -16.42 11.53 -10.80
N GLN A 213 -16.52 12.70 -11.41
CA GLN A 213 -17.41 13.79 -10.98
C GLN A 213 -17.63 14.71 -12.18
N ILE A 214 -18.75 14.57 -12.91
CA ILE A 214 -19.68 15.67 -13.25
C ILE A 214 -21.04 15.04 -13.54
N GLY A 215 -21.93 15.06 -12.55
CA GLY A 215 -23.36 15.24 -12.81
C GLY A 215 -23.63 16.73 -12.88
N GLY A 216 -24.01 17.26 -14.05
CA GLY A 216 -24.33 18.68 -14.19
C GLY A 216 -24.46 19.18 -15.63
N GLY A 217 -25.52 18.75 -16.33
CA GLY A 217 -26.22 19.56 -17.34
C GLY A 217 -25.54 19.81 -18.70
N GLY A 218 -25.98 19.05 -19.71
CA GLY A 218 -26.02 19.52 -21.11
C GLY A 218 -25.07 18.81 -22.08
N GLY A 219 -25.63 17.91 -22.91
CA GLY A 219 -24.98 17.40 -24.11
C GLY A 219 -24.79 15.88 -24.09
N TYR A 220 -25.66 15.18 -24.81
CA TYR A 220 -25.67 13.73 -24.95
C TYR A 220 -24.33 13.15 -25.41
N VAL A 221 -23.69 12.35 -24.55
CA VAL A 221 -23.07 11.08 -24.94
C VAL A 221 -23.51 10.03 -23.92
N THR A 222 -24.69 9.48 -24.13
CA THR A 222 -25.09 8.21 -23.53
C THR A 222 -24.24 7.10 -24.15
N LEU A 223 -23.11 6.75 -23.52
CA LEU A 223 -22.55 5.41 -23.70
C LEU A 223 -23.46 4.44 -22.95
N THR A 224 -24.43 3.91 -23.68
CA THR A 224 -25.23 2.74 -23.29
C THR A 224 -24.31 1.53 -23.21
N GLY A 225 -23.66 1.38 -22.06
CA GLY A 225 -22.73 0.30 -21.78
C GLY A 225 -22.35 0.32 -20.31
N GLY A 226 -23.33 0.10 -19.43
CA GLY A 226 -23.09 -0.08 -18.00
C GLY A 226 -22.26 -1.33 -17.71
N GLY A 227 -20.95 -1.22 -17.82
CA GLY A 227 -20.02 -2.09 -17.12
C GLY A 227 -19.83 -1.53 -15.71
N ARG A 228 -20.09 -2.33 -14.66
CA ARG A 228 -19.86 -1.87 -13.29
C ARG A 228 -18.36 -1.59 -13.13
N SER A 229 -18.00 -0.59 -12.31
CA SER A 229 -16.61 -0.27 -11.91
C SER A 229 -15.77 -1.50 -11.47
N CYS A 230 -16.41 -2.61 -11.08
CA CYS A 230 -15.78 -3.90 -10.78
C CYS A 230 -15.39 -4.71 -12.04
N ASP A 231 -16.26 -4.76 -13.06
CA ASP A 231 -16.09 -5.58 -14.27
C ASP A 231 -14.93 -5.05 -15.14
N THR A 232 -14.63 -3.76 -14.98
CA THR A 232 -13.52 -3.06 -15.63
C THR A 232 -12.17 -3.34 -14.97
N ILE A 233 -12.05 -3.30 -13.63
CA ILE A 233 -10.77 -3.58 -12.95
C ILE A 233 -10.24 -4.97 -13.28
N ASP A 234 -11.11 -5.98 -13.33
CA ASP A 234 -10.74 -7.32 -13.76
C ASP A 234 -10.16 -7.33 -15.20
N ALA A 235 -10.69 -6.50 -16.11
CA ALA A 235 -10.18 -6.39 -17.48
C ALA A 235 -8.80 -5.70 -17.55
N LEU A 236 -8.58 -4.62 -16.79
CA LEU A 236 -7.26 -3.97 -16.68
C LEU A 236 -6.25 -4.89 -15.99
N TYR A 237 -6.70 -5.62 -14.99
CA TYR A 237 -5.90 -6.61 -14.29
C TYR A 237 -5.51 -7.77 -15.22
N LEU A 238 -6.46 -8.30 -16.00
CA LEU A 238 -6.22 -9.34 -17.01
C LEU A 238 -5.23 -8.87 -18.09
N TYR A 239 -5.36 -7.63 -18.56
CA TYR A 239 -4.42 -7.06 -19.54
C TYR A 239 -3.02 -6.87 -18.95
N THR A 240 -2.94 -6.31 -17.74
CA THR A 240 -1.70 -6.12 -16.98
C THR A 240 -1.00 -7.46 -16.74
N SER A 241 -1.72 -8.46 -16.24
CA SER A 241 -1.23 -9.82 -16.03
C SER A 241 -0.78 -10.48 -17.35
N ALA A 242 -1.55 -10.32 -18.43
CA ALA A 242 -1.20 -10.88 -19.74
C ALA A 242 0.10 -10.28 -20.30
N ARG A 243 0.27 -8.96 -20.21
CA ARG A 243 1.46 -8.25 -20.66
C ARG A 243 2.67 -8.56 -19.80
N MET A 244 2.49 -8.68 -18.49
CA MET A 244 3.52 -9.09 -17.55
C MET A 244 3.99 -10.53 -17.80
N THR A 245 3.07 -11.44 -18.13
CA THR A 245 3.43 -12.82 -18.53
C THR A 245 4.34 -12.80 -19.76
N GLN A 246 4.09 -11.93 -20.75
CA GLN A 246 4.93 -11.82 -21.94
C GLN A 246 6.33 -11.26 -21.65
N LEU A 247 6.43 -10.33 -20.70
CA LEU A 247 7.71 -9.73 -20.27
C LEU A 247 8.57 -10.73 -19.50
N VAL A 248 7.97 -11.53 -18.61
CA VAL A 248 8.70 -12.53 -17.80
C VAL A 248 9.07 -13.79 -18.62
N VAL A 249 8.21 -14.20 -19.55
CA VAL A 249 8.46 -15.40 -20.40
C VAL A 249 9.51 -15.12 -21.47
N ARG A 250 9.65 -13.87 -21.96
CA ARG A 250 10.73 -13.51 -22.88
C ARG A 250 12.04 -13.38 -22.09
N ARG A 251 12.94 -14.36 -22.24
CA ARG A 251 14.36 -14.15 -21.89
C ARG A 251 14.80 -12.86 -22.61
N PRO A 252 15.37 -11.85 -21.93
CA PRO A 252 16.25 -10.95 -22.64
C PRO A 252 17.30 -11.87 -23.29
N LYS A 253 17.46 -11.77 -24.61
CA LYS A 253 18.68 -12.29 -25.24
C LYS A 253 19.80 -11.48 -24.60
N LEU A 254 20.41 -12.01 -23.54
CA LEU A 254 21.68 -11.51 -23.04
C LEU A 254 22.61 -11.56 -24.24
N ARG A 255 22.88 -10.40 -24.84
CA ARG A 255 24.04 -10.25 -25.71
C ARG A 255 25.22 -10.37 -24.76
N VAL A 256 25.77 -11.58 -24.66
CA VAL A 256 27.09 -11.77 -24.09
C VAL A 256 28.02 -11.00 -25.02
N PRO A 257 28.69 -9.92 -24.57
CA PRO A 257 29.70 -9.28 -25.39
C PRO A 257 30.76 -10.32 -25.73
N PRO A 258 31.32 -10.32 -26.96
CA PRO A 258 32.37 -11.26 -27.31
C PRO A 258 33.50 -11.15 -26.29
N ALA A 259 33.98 -12.29 -25.80
CA ALA A 259 35.19 -12.32 -24.98
C ALA A 259 36.29 -11.61 -25.77
N HIS A 260 36.86 -10.56 -25.20
CA HIS A 260 38.02 -9.92 -25.79
C HIS A 260 39.18 -10.94 -25.83
N PRO A 261 39.95 -10.97 -26.93
CA PRO A 261 41.02 -11.92 -27.15
C PRO A 261 42.16 -11.79 -26.14
#